data_AF-A0A318I3L4-F1
#
_entry.id   AF-A0A318I3L4-F1
#
_cell.length_a   1.000
_cell.length_b   1.000
_cell.length_c   1.000
_cell.angle_alpha   90.00
_cell.angle_beta   90.00
_cell.angle_gamma   90.00
#
_symmetry.space_group_name_H-M   'P 1'
#
loop_
_entity.id
_entity.type
_entity.pdbx_description
1 polymer ?
#
loop_
_entity_poly.entity_id
_entity_poly.type
_entity_poly.pdbx_seq_one_letter_code
_entity_poly.pdbx_strand_id
1 'polypeptide(L)'
;MKKKIRTMAIALAFALLLPAGATCQGMPVYDNTNFISFMKSLVESGKQTSQLLKTVKFLKEQKENVNKVNDVIKQLKAVKELANSNQRLFDIVQDDLREIFSSPYIRPDEVARISDSFNDIIENSLSGMDYIEEVLSSDNLRMTDAERAAILKKKELQSKEMVAEIESKTRRYREIIAFREMQAVINGRKANY
;
A
#
# COMPACT_ATOMS: atom_id res chain seq x y z
N MET A 1 13.73 -66.97 -10.52
CA MET A 1 14.17 -65.92 -9.57
C MET A 1 14.96 -64.78 -10.23
N LYS A 2 15.90 -65.05 -11.14
CA LYS A 2 16.75 -64.00 -11.79
C LYS A 2 15.98 -62.89 -12.53
N LYS A 3 14.84 -63.18 -13.17
CA LYS A 3 14.01 -62.16 -13.85
C LYS A 3 13.32 -61.19 -12.88
N LYS A 4 12.83 -61.67 -11.74
CA LYS A 4 12.19 -60.85 -10.70
C LYS A 4 13.19 -59.90 -10.00
N ILE A 5 14.43 -60.36 -9.82
CA ILE A 5 15.52 -59.54 -9.27
C ILE A 5 15.91 -58.44 -10.25
N ARG A 6 15.98 -58.73 -11.55
CA ARG A 6 16.23 -57.71 -12.59
C ARG A 6 15.13 -56.67 -12.68
N THR A 7 13.85 -57.08 -12.58
CA THR A 7 12.73 -56.12 -12.57
C THR A 7 12.71 -55.24 -11.32
N MET A 8 13.06 -55.79 -10.15
CA MET A 8 13.22 -54.97 -8.93
C MET A 8 14.40 -53.99 -9.03
N ALA A 9 15.53 -54.42 -9.58
CA ALA A 9 16.70 -53.56 -9.74
C ALA A 9 16.42 -52.39 -10.70
N ILE A 10 15.67 -52.63 -11.78
CA ILE A 10 15.27 -51.58 -12.73
C ILE A 10 14.27 -50.62 -12.08
N ALA A 11 13.30 -51.12 -11.32
CA ALA A 11 12.34 -50.27 -10.60
C ALA A 11 13.02 -49.37 -9.55
N LEU A 12 14.02 -49.90 -8.84
CA LEU A 12 14.79 -49.14 -7.85
C LEU A 12 15.68 -48.08 -8.50
N ALA A 13 16.28 -48.39 -9.66
CA ALA A 13 17.05 -47.43 -10.44
C ALA A 13 16.16 -46.28 -10.98
N PHE A 14 14.93 -46.59 -11.41
CA PHE A 14 13.96 -45.57 -11.80
C PHE A 14 13.51 -44.70 -10.62
N ALA A 15 13.33 -45.27 -9.42
CA ALA A 15 12.98 -44.50 -8.23
C ALA A 15 14.10 -43.54 -7.77
N LEU A 16 15.37 -43.91 -7.97
CA LEU A 16 16.55 -43.08 -7.69
C LEU A 16 16.82 -42.00 -8.75
N LEU A 17 16.32 -42.19 -9.98
CA LEU A 17 16.42 -41.24 -11.09
C LEU A 17 15.20 -40.30 -11.19
N LEU A 18 14.20 -40.45 -10.31
CA LEU A 18 13.16 -39.44 -10.18
C LEU A 18 13.79 -38.16 -9.61
N PRO A 19 13.60 -37.00 -10.23
CA PRO A 19 14.11 -35.75 -9.71
C PRO A 19 13.57 -35.54 -8.30
N ALA A 20 14.45 -35.17 -7.36
CA ALA A 20 14.12 -34.83 -5.97
C ALA A 20 13.17 -33.62 -5.82
N GLY A 21 12.50 -33.19 -6.89
CA GLY A 21 11.53 -32.10 -6.91
C GLY A 21 10.12 -32.51 -6.46
N ALA A 22 9.84 -33.79 -6.20
CA ALA A 22 8.49 -34.25 -5.84
C ALA A 22 8.19 -34.26 -4.33
N THR A 23 9.17 -34.03 -3.45
CA THR A 23 8.97 -33.97 -1.98
C THR A 23 9.51 -32.71 -1.32
N CYS A 24 10.05 -31.78 -2.09
CA CYS A 24 10.35 -30.43 -1.64
C CYS A 24 9.37 -29.46 -2.28
N GLN A 25 8.07 -29.62 -2.00
CA GLN A 25 7.21 -28.43 -1.98
C GLN A 25 7.72 -27.60 -0.83
N GLY A 26 8.65 -26.69 -1.13
CA GLY A 26 9.02 -25.63 -0.21
C GLY A 26 7.72 -25.01 0.26
N MET A 27 7.52 -24.98 1.59
CA MET A 27 6.58 -24.05 2.21
C MET A 27 6.78 -22.71 1.50
N PRO A 28 5.73 -22.05 0.96
CA PRO A 28 5.91 -20.86 0.13
C PRO A 28 6.84 -19.91 0.88
N VAL A 29 8.06 -19.77 0.36
CA VAL A 29 9.02 -18.83 0.91
C VAL A 29 8.40 -17.48 0.59
N TYR A 30 7.92 -16.82 1.64
CA TYR A 30 7.26 -15.54 1.53
C TYR A 30 8.19 -14.57 0.81
N ASP A 31 7.68 -14.01 -0.28
CA ASP A 31 8.38 -13.02 -1.08
C ASP A 31 8.32 -11.67 -0.34
N ASN A 32 9.12 -11.56 0.72
CA ASN A 32 9.39 -10.32 1.44
C ASN A 32 9.96 -9.21 0.53
N THR A 33 10.38 -9.55 -0.69
CA THR A 33 10.73 -8.60 -1.76
C THR A 33 9.55 -7.71 -2.15
N ASN A 34 8.30 -8.20 -2.10
CA ASN A 34 7.11 -7.39 -2.42
C ASN A 34 6.82 -6.32 -1.35
N PHE A 35 7.07 -6.61 -0.07
CA PHE A 35 6.93 -5.60 0.99
C PHE A 35 8.09 -4.59 0.97
N ILE A 36 9.31 -5.03 0.66
CA ILE A 36 10.48 -4.13 0.55
C ILE A 36 10.33 -3.23 -0.69
N SER A 37 9.88 -3.76 -1.82
CA SER A 37 9.60 -2.95 -3.01
C SER A 37 8.46 -1.98 -2.75
N PHE A 38 7.41 -2.41 -2.05
CA PHE A 38 6.33 -1.55 -1.58
C PHE A 38 6.85 -0.41 -0.70
N MET A 39 7.62 -0.70 0.35
CA MET A 39 8.25 0.31 1.22
C MET A 39 9.17 1.26 0.43
N LYS A 40 9.89 0.75 -0.57
CA LYS A 40 10.74 1.58 -1.44
C LYS A 40 9.90 2.54 -2.29
N SER A 41 8.80 2.06 -2.88
CA SER A 41 7.84 2.89 -3.60
C SER A 41 7.24 3.96 -2.70
N LEU A 42 6.86 3.63 -1.45
CA LEU A 42 6.37 4.61 -0.48
C LEU A 42 7.39 5.72 -0.19
N VAL A 43 8.67 5.36 -0.02
CA VAL A 43 9.75 6.33 0.24
C VAL A 43 9.98 7.26 -0.97
N GLU A 44 9.91 6.72 -2.18
CA GLU A 44 10.05 7.49 -3.42
C GLU A 44 8.88 8.47 -3.61
N SER A 45 7.67 8.03 -3.31
CA SER A 45 6.47 8.86 -3.36
C SER A 45 6.36 9.90 -2.25
N GLY A 46 6.92 9.63 -1.07
CA GLY A 46 7.09 10.62 -0.01
C GLY A 46 7.97 11.80 -0.47
N LYS A 47 9.01 11.52 -1.28
CA LYS A 47 9.84 12.59 -1.89
C LYS A 47 9.03 13.43 -2.87
N GLN A 48 8.22 12.81 -3.74
CA GLN A 48 7.32 13.51 -4.66
C GLN A 48 6.31 14.39 -3.90
N THR A 49 5.70 13.88 -2.82
CA THR A 49 4.77 14.64 -1.96
C THR A 49 5.46 15.87 -1.34
N SER A 50 6.71 15.73 -0.89
CA SER A 50 7.50 16.86 -0.35
C SER A 50 7.78 17.95 -1.39
N GLN A 51 8.05 17.56 -2.63
CA GLN A 51 8.22 18.51 -3.74
C GLN A 51 6.92 19.27 -4.01
N LEU A 52 5.78 18.57 -4.06
CA LEU A 52 4.48 19.19 -4.26
C LEU A 52 4.11 20.15 -3.11
N LEU A 53 4.40 19.81 -1.86
CA LEU A 53 4.25 20.72 -0.71
C LEU A 53 5.12 21.97 -0.83
N LYS A 54 6.36 21.85 -1.32
CA LYS A 54 7.24 22.99 -1.59
C LYS A 54 6.67 23.87 -2.69
N THR A 55 6.17 23.28 -3.77
CA THR A 55 5.52 24.00 -4.88
C THR A 55 4.29 24.77 -4.39
N VAL A 56 3.44 24.15 -3.57
CA VAL A 56 2.29 24.83 -2.95
C VAL A 56 2.71 26.00 -2.08
N LYS A 57 3.74 25.82 -1.23
CA LYS A 57 4.26 26.89 -0.37
C LYS A 57 4.78 28.07 -1.19
N PHE A 58 5.58 27.78 -2.20
CA PHE A 58 6.13 28.77 -3.12
C PHE A 58 5.02 29.54 -3.84
N LEU A 59 4.03 28.84 -4.41
CA LEU A 59 2.90 29.47 -5.09
C LEU A 59 2.03 30.31 -4.14
N LYS A 60 1.90 29.91 -2.87
CA LYS A 60 1.19 30.71 -1.84
C LYS A 60 1.94 32.01 -1.52
N GLU A 61 3.25 31.92 -1.31
CA GLU A 61 4.12 33.05 -0.97
C GLU A 61 4.17 34.09 -2.11
N GLN A 62 4.20 33.64 -3.36
CA GLN A 62 4.11 34.54 -4.52
C GLN A 62 2.74 35.21 -4.66
N LYS A 63 1.65 34.55 -4.22
CA LYS A 63 0.28 35.05 -4.36
C LYS A 63 -0.09 36.08 -3.30
N GLU A 64 0.41 35.96 -2.07
CA GLU A 64 0.10 36.93 -0.98
C GLU A 64 0.54 38.37 -1.31
N ASN A 65 1.48 38.54 -2.25
CA ASN A 65 1.93 39.85 -2.76
C ASN A 65 1.04 40.43 -3.88
N VAL A 66 0.04 39.70 -4.40
CA VAL A 66 -0.80 40.12 -5.53
C VAL A 66 -2.28 40.10 -5.12
N ASN A 67 -2.92 41.27 -5.07
CA ASN A 67 -4.28 41.52 -4.58
C ASN A 67 -5.46 40.89 -5.38
N LYS A 68 -5.26 39.78 -6.11
CA LYS A 68 -6.36 39.11 -6.83
C LYS A 68 -6.26 37.59 -6.87
N VAL A 69 -7.45 37.01 -7.04
CA VAL A 69 -7.83 35.70 -7.59
C VAL A 69 -8.19 34.62 -6.55
N ASN A 70 -9.47 34.62 -6.18
CA ASN A 70 -10.16 33.61 -5.36
C ASN A 70 -9.96 32.17 -5.88
N ASP A 71 -9.96 31.97 -7.19
CA ASP A 71 -9.91 30.62 -7.76
C ASP A 71 -8.53 29.96 -7.67
N VAL A 72 -7.44 30.73 -7.80
CA VAL A 72 -6.07 30.20 -7.58
C VAL A 72 -5.85 29.87 -6.11
N ILE A 73 -6.44 30.65 -5.18
CA ILE A 73 -6.41 30.32 -3.74
C ILE A 73 -7.15 29.01 -3.46
N LYS A 74 -8.30 28.78 -4.11
CA LYS A 74 -9.02 27.50 -4.02
C LYS A 74 -8.20 26.34 -4.60
N GLN A 75 -7.56 26.53 -5.75
CA GLN A 75 -6.67 25.54 -6.36
C GLN A 75 -5.50 25.20 -5.42
N LEU A 76 -4.82 26.21 -4.87
CA LEU A 76 -3.74 26.02 -3.89
C LEU A 76 -4.21 25.28 -2.64
N LYS A 77 -5.40 25.61 -2.14
CA LYS A 77 -6.00 24.89 -1.01
C LYS A 77 -6.26 23.43 -1.37
N ALA A 78 -6.86 23.14 -2.52
CA ALA A 78 -7.13 21.77 -2.96
C ALA A 78 -5.83 20.96 -3.08
N VAL A 79 -4.79 21.53 -3.70
CA VAL A 79 -3.47 20.87 -3.82
C VAL A 79 -2.82 20.65 -2.45
N LYS A 80 -2.95 21.60 -1.52
CA LYS A 80 -2.47 21.42 -0.14
C LYS A 80 -3.19 20.28 0.58
N GLU A 81 -4.51 20.22 0.47
CA GLU A 81 -5.32 19.17 1.09
C GLU A 81 -5.01 17.80 0.50
N LEU A 82 -4.78 17.73 -0.81
CA LEU A 82 -4.29 16.54 -1.51
C LEU A 82 -2.94 16.06 -0.96
N ALA A 83 -1.99 16.98 -0.83
CA ALA A 83 -0.66 16.67 -0.29
C ALA A 83 -0.73 16.14 1.15
N ASN A 84 -1.55 16.78 2.00
CA ASN A 84 -1.75 16.35 3.39
C ASN A 84 -2.43 14.99 3.48
N SER A 85 -3.45 14.75 2.65
CA SER A 85 -4.18 13.47 2.62
C SER A 85 -3.25 12.34 2.15
N ASN A 86 -2.40 12.60 1.16
CA ASN A 86 -1.39 11.63 0.71
C ASN A 86 -0.34 11.37 1.79
N GLN A 87 0.16 12.41 2.48
CA GLN A 87 1.06 12.22 3.63
C GLN A 87 0.42 11.31 4.68
N ARG A 88 -0.86 11.55 5.00
CA ARG A 88 -1.62 10.71 5.94
C ARG A 88 -1.76 9.27 5.47
N LEU A 89 -1.99 9.04 4.17
CA LEU A 89 -1.96 7.68 3.59
C LEU A 89 -0.60 7.03 3.85
N PHE A 90 0.51 7.72 3.56
CA PHE A 90 1.85 7.18 3.80
C PHE A 90 2.11 6.86 5.26
N ASP A 91 1.71 7.75 6.18
CA ASP A 91 1.91 7.54 7.62
C ASP A 91 1.16 6.29 8.11
N ILE A 92 -0.10 6.12 7.70
CA ILE A 92 -0.91 4.94 8.04
C ILE A 92 -0.28 3.67 7.47
N VAL A 93 0.15 3.70 6.21
CA VAL A 93 0.78 2.55 5.57
C VAL A 93 2.09 2.18 6.26
N GLN A 94 2.94 3.16 6.56
CA GLN A 94 4.26 2.93 7.14
C GLN A 94 4.18 2.40 8.57
N ASP A 95 3.40 3.07 9.42
CA ASP A 95 3.35 2.77 10.85
C ASP A 95 2.36 1.64 11.15
N ASP A 96 1.14 1.74 10.62
CA ASP A 96 0.07 0.82 11.00
C ASP A 96 0.23 -0.56 10.34
N LEU A 97 0.71 -0.66 9.08
CA LEU A 97 0.99 -1.98 8.49
C LEU A 97 2.15 -2.67 9.17
N ARG A 98 3.18 -1.92 9.58
CA ARG A 98 4.30 -2.50 10.32
C ARG A 98 3.82 -3.08 11.64
N GLU A 99 2.96 -2.38 12.36
CA GLU A 99 2.33 -2.86 13.58
C GLU A 99 1.50 -4.13 13.30
N ILE A 100 0.61 -4.09 12.30
CA ILE A 100 -0.25 -5.22 11.92
C ILE A 100 0.57 -6.45 11.53
N PHE A 101 1.61 -6.30 10.71
CA PHE A 101 2.45 -7.40 10.26
C PHE A 101 3.40 -7.92 11.32
N SER A 102 3.77 -7.10 12.31
CA SER A 102 4.55 -7.54 13.47
C SER A 102 3.73 -8.36 14.47
N SER A 103 2.39 -8.37 14.34
CA SER A 103 1.51 -9.07 15.26
C SER A 103 1.55 -10.61 15.03
N PRO A 104 1.74 -11.42 16.09
CA PRO A 104 1.69 -12.88 15.99
C PRO A 104 0.27 -13.41 15.69
N TYR A 105 -0.74 -12.54 15.74
CA TYR A 105 -2.15 -12.89 15.55
C TYR A 105 -2.63 -12.69 14.11
N ILE A 106 -1.78 -12.23 13.20
CA ILE A 106 -2.09 -12.17 11.76
C ILE A 106 -1.58 -13.43 11.08
N ARG A 107 -2.45 -14.07 10.29
CA ARG A 107 -2.04 -15.25 9.53
C ARG A 107 -1.23 -14.83 8.31
N PRO A 108 -0.28 -15.67 7.85
CA PRO A 108 0.52 -15.36 6.68
C PRO A 108 -0.32 -15.09 5.41
N ASP A 109 -1.46 -15.76 5.22
CA ASP A 109 -2.36 -15.54 4.08
C ASP A 109 -3.11 -14.21 4.13
N GLU A 110 -3.28 -13.65 5.33
CA GLU A 110 -3.88 -12.33 5.53
C GLU A 110 -2.88 -11.22 5.23
N VAL A 111 -1.58 -11.42 5.49
CA VAL A 111 -0.53 -10.45 5.15
C VAL A 111 -0.55 -10.11 3.67
N ALA A 112 -0.68 -11.12 2.79
CA ALA A 112 -0.78 -10.91 1.35
C ALA A 112 -2.02 -10.08 0.99
N ARG A 113 -3.22 -10.48 1.45
CA ARG A 113 -4.47 -9.76 1.17
C ARG A 113 -4.48 -8.34 1.71
N ILE A 114 -3.88 -8.12 2.88
CA ILE A 114 -3.68 -6.78 3.44
C ILE A 114 -2.76 -6.01 2.49
N SER A 115 -1.58 -6.54 2.18
CA SER A 115 -0.59 -5.88 1.32
C SER A 115 -1.20 -5.48 -0.04
N ASP A 116 -1.92 -6.38 -0.70
CA ASP A 116 -2.58 -6.11 -1.99
C ASP A 116 -3.60 -4.96 -1.87
N SER A 117 -4.47 -5.02 -0.85
CA SER A 117 -5.51 -4.00 -0.65
C SER A 117 -4.96 -2.61 -0.33
N PHE A 118 -3.79 -2.53 0.31
CA PHE A 118 -3.11 -1.27 0.60
C PHE A 118 -2.28 -0.80 -0.60
N ASN A 119 -1.71 -1.73 -1.37
CA ASN A 119 -1.00 -1.42 -2.61
C ASN A 119 -1.93 -0.77 -3.64
N ASP A 120 -3.14 -1.29 -3.81
CA ASP A 120 -4.15 -0.71 -4.72
C ASP A 120 -4.48 0.75 -4.35
N ILE A 121 -4.61 1.06 -3.05
CA ILE A 121 -4.91 2.42 -2.57
C ILE A 121 -3.73 3.35 -2.86
N ILE A 122 -2.50 2.88 -2.63
CA ILE A 122 -1.30 3.67 -2.86
C ILE A 122 -1.07 3.91 -4.34
N GLU A 123 -1.15 2.88 -5.18
CA GLU A 123 -0.98 3.00 -6.63
C GLU A 123 -1.97 4.01 -7.24
N ASN A 124 -3.22 3.99 -6.78
CA ASN A 124 -4.23 4.98 -7.15
C ASN A 124 -3.86 6.40 -6.66
N SER A 125 -3.31 6.52 -5.45
CA SER A 125 -2.82 7.79 -4.91
C SER A 125 -1.63 8.36 -5.69
N LEU A 126 -0.70 7.51 -6.12
CA LEU A 126 0.49 7.91 -6.90
C LEU A 126 0.09 8.38 -8.30
N SER A 127 -0.70 7.57 -8.99
CA SER A 127 -1.24 7.91 -10.31
C SER A 127 -2.05 9.22 -10.27
N GLY A 128 -2.76 9.45 -9.15
CA GLY A 128 -3.46 10.71 -8.91
C GLY A 128 -2.52 11.92 -8.76
N MET A 129 -1.33 11.72 -8.20
CA MET A 129 -0.34 12.77 -7.95
C MET A 129 0.41 13.16 -9.21
N ASP A 130 0.83 12.19 -10.04
CA ASP A 130 1.44 12.44 -11.35
C ASP A 130 0.49 13.27 -12.23
N TYR A 131 -0.80 12.94 -12.20
CA TYR A 131 -1.83 13.71 -12.90
C TYR A 131 -1.98 15.14 -12.35
N ILE A 132 -1.85 15.36 -11.03
CA ILE A 132 -1.87 16.71 -10.45
C ILE A 132 -0.64 17.49 -10.90
N GLU A 133 0.53 16.87 -10.94
CA GLU A 133 1.75 17.49 -11.44
C GLU A 133 1.60 17.90 -12.92
N GLU A 134 1.05 17.03 -13.76
CA GLU A 134 0.73 17.35 -15.17
C GLU A 134 -0.25 18.53 -15.28
N VAL A 135 -1.30 18.56 -14.45
CA VAL A 135 -2.31 19.63 -14.42
C VAL A 135 -1.73 20.97 -13.96
N LEU A 136 -0.70 20.95 -13.10
CA LEU A 136 -0.03 22.15 -12.58
C LEU A 136 1.15 22.61 -13.46
N SER A 137 1.80 21.70 -14.19
CA SER A 137 2.97 21.96 -15.04
C SER A 137 2.64 22.21 -16.51
N SER A 138 1.45 21.80 -16.97
CA SER A 138 0.94 22.15 -18.30
C SER A 138 0.59 23.63 -18.37
N ASP A 139 1.62 24.46 -18.51
CA ASP A 139 1.51 25.87 -18.82
C ASP A 139 0.56 26.07 -20.03
N ASN A 140 -0.58 26.71 -19.76
CA ASN A 140 -1.32 27.62 -20.65
C ASN A 140 -2.21 27.16 -21.83
N LEU A 141 -2.35 25.90 -22.26
CA LEU A 141 -3.03 25.68 -23.58
C LEU A 141 -4.13 24.62 -23.74
N ARG A 142 -4.59 23.91 -22.68
CA ARG A 142 -5.66 22.88 -22.87
C ARG A 142 -6.85 22.90 -21.91
N MET A 143 -6.84 23.69 -20.83
CA MET A 143 -7.97 23.79 -19.88
C MET A 143 -8.10 25.19 -19.26
N THR A 144 -9.30 25.58 -18.89
CA THR A 144 -9.60 26.83 -18.16
C THR A 144 -9.30 26.69 -16.65
N ASP A 145 -9.08 27.80 -15.96
CA ASP A 145 -8.85 27.81 -14.50
C ASP A 145 -10.02 27.19 -13.71
N ALA A 146 -11.26 27.33 -14.22
CA ALA A 146 -12.45 26.73 -13.64
C ALA A 146 -12.44 25.19 -13.79
N GLU A 147 -12.10 24.69 -14.98
CA GLU A 147 -11.94 23.25 -15.22
C GLU A 147 -10.81 22.66 -14.36
N ARG A 148 -9.67 23.35 -14.26
CA ARG A 148 -8.55 22.97 -13.38
C ARG A 148 -9.00 22.87 -11.92
N ALA A 149 -9.72 23.88 -11.43
CA ALA A 149 -10.23 23.88 -10.06
C ALA A 149 -11.23 22.74 -9.80
N ALA A 150 -12.09 22.43 -10.76
CA ALA A 150 -13.04 21.32 -10.66
C ALA A 150 -12.33 19.96 -10.61
N ILE A 151 -11.32 19.75 -11.45
CA ILE A 151 -10.50 18.54 -11.46
C ILE A 151 -9.77 18.37 -10.13
N LEU A 152 -9.09 19.41 -9.65
CA LEU A 152 -8.39 19.39 -8.37
C LEU A 152 -9.34 19.13 -7.21
N LYS A 153 -10.56 19.69 -7.25
CA LYS A 153 -11.57 19.44 -6.22
C LYS A 153 -12.09 18.01 -6.23
N LYS A 154 -12.29 17.42 -7.41
CA LYS A 154 -12.66 16.01 -7.56
C LYS A 154 -11.57 15.10 -6.99
N LYS A 155 -10.30 15.38 -7.31
CA LYS A 155 -9.16 14.63 -6.80
C LYS A 155 -9.03 14.78 -5.27
N GLU A 156 -9.25 15.98 -4.73
CA GLU A 156 -9.27 16.22 -3.28
C GLU A 156 -10.30 15.31 -2.59
N LEU A 157 -11.51 15.19 -3.15
CA LEU A 157 -12.55 14.32 -2.60
C LEU A 157 -12.14 12.84 -2.67
N GLN A 158 -11.62 12.38 -3.81
CA GLN A 158 -11.13 11.01 -3.97
C GLN A 158 -10.01 10.68 -2.97
N SER A 159 -9.08 11.60 -2.74
CA SER A 159 -8.00 11.40 -1.76
C SER A 159 -8.54 11.28 -0.33
N LYS A 160 -9.57 12.07 0.04
CA LYS A 160 -10.25 11.93 1.33
C LYS A 160 -10.97 10.60 1.49
N GLU A 161 -11.63 10.12 0.44
CA GLU A 161 -12.28 8.81 0.43
C GLU A 161 -11.26 7.68 0.61
N MET A 162 -10.12 7.74 -0.08
CA MET A 162 -9.03 6.77 0.09
C MET A 162 -8.47 6.77 1.51
N VAL A 163 -8.30 7.95 2.13
CA VAL A 163 -7.88 8.05 3.54
C VAL A 163 -8.92 7.42 4.47
N ALA A 164 -10.20 7.70 4.29
CA ALA A 164 -11.25 7.11 5.11
C ALA A 164 -11.31 5.58 4.95
N GLU A 165 -11.14 5.09 3.72
CA GLU A 165 -11.10 3.66 3.43
C GLU A 165 -9.92 2.97 4.12
N ILE A 166 -8.71 3.54 4.02
CA ILE A 166 -7.52 2.95 4.65
C ILE A 166 -7.64 2.95 6.17
N GLU A 167 -8.14 4.04 6.77
CA GLU A 167 -8.35 4.13 8.22
C GLU A 167 -9.37 3.08 8.70
N SER A 168 -10.45 2.88 7.94
CA SER A 168 -11.45 1.85 8.25
C SER A 168 -10.88 0.44 8.14
N LYS A 169 -10.08 0.13 7.11
CA LYS A 169 -9.44 -1.18 6.95
C LYS A 169 -8.44 -1.44 8.07
N THR A 170 -7.59 -0.45 8.38
CA THR A 170 -6.63 -0.54 9.48
C THR A 170 -7.32 -0.80 10.81
N ARG A 171 -8.38 -0.06 11.13
CA ARG A 171 -9.15 -0.27 12.36
C ARG A 171 -9.68 -1.70 12.45
N ARG A 172 -10.26 -2.21 11.37
CA ARG A 172 -10.76 -3.59 11.30
C ARG A 172 -9.66 -4.61 11.60
N TYR A 173 -8.47 -4.44 11.04
CA TYR A 173 -7.37 -5.37 11.33
C TYR A 173 -6.87 -5.29 12.76
N ARG A 174 -6.82 -4.09 13.36
CA ARG A 174 -6.54 -3.92 14.80
C ARG A 174 -7.56 -4.65 15.68
N GLU A 175 -8.85 -4.54 15.36
CA GLU A 175 -9.92 -5.23 16.08
C GLU A 175 -9.79 -6.77 15.95
N ILE A 176 -9.45 -7.27 14.76
CA ILE A 176 -9.20 -8.70 14.53
C ILE A 176 -8.02 -9.20 15.38
N ILE A 177 -6.93 -8.43 15.45
CA ILE A 177 -5.77 -8.76 16.28
C ILE A 177 -6.17 -8.83 17.75
N ALA A 178 -6.84 -7.79 18.26
CA ALA A 178 -7.27 -7.74 19.66
C ALA A 178 -8.23 -8.88 20.03
N PHE A 179 -9.15 -9.23 19.13
CA PHE A 179 -10.06 -10.35 19.31
C PHE A 179 -9.32 -11.69 19.41
N ARG A 180 -8.33 -11.93 18.54
CA ARG A 180 -7.53 -13.16 18.55
C ARG A 180 -6.60 -13.25 19.75
N GLU A 181 -6.03 -12.12 20.17
CA GLU A 181 -5.28 -12.02 21.42
C GLU A 181 -6.15 -12.42 22.62
N MET A 182 -7.37 -11.88 22.70
CA MET A 182 -8.32 -12.24 23.75
C MET A 182 -8.66 -13.74 23.72
N GLN A 183 -8.87 -14.32 22.54
CA GLN A 183 -9.09 -15.76 22.39
C GLN A 183 -7.89 -16.58 22.88
N ALA A 184 -6.67 -16.16 22.56
CA ALA A 184 -5.45 -16.84 23.00
C ALA A 184 -5.32 -16.83 24.53
N VAL A 185 -5.59 -15.68 25.17
CA VAL A 185 -5.59 -15.55 26.65
C VAL A 185 -6.66 -16.46 27.28
N ILE A 186 -7.88 -16.50 26.74
CA ILE A 186 -8.97 -17.34 27.26
C ILE A 186 -8.65 -18.83 27.09
N ASN A 187 -8.13 -19.23 25.92
CA ASN A 187 -7.78 -20.62 25.64
C ASN A 187 -6.60 -21.10 26.49
N GLY A 188 -5.60 -20.25 26.73
CA GLY A 188 -4.50 -20.54 27.65
C GLY A 188 -4.95 -20.74 29.10
N ARG A 189 -6.03 -20.07 29.53
CA ARG A 189 -6.62 -20.27 30.87
C ARG A 189 -7.37 -21.60 31.02
N LYS A 190 -7.88 -22.19 29.93
CA LYS A 190 -8.62 -23.47 29.97
C LYS A 190 -7.72 -24.70 30.14
N ALA A 191 -6.41 -24.59 29.93
CA ALA A 191 -5.47 -25.70 30.04
C ALA A 191 -5.00 -26.01 31.49
N ASN A 192 -5.44 -25.24 32.49
CA ASN A 192 -5.02 -25.36 33.89
C ASN A 192 -6.17 -25.81 34.81
N TYR A 193 -6.84 -26.92 34.48
CA TYR A 193 -7.79 -27.60 35.38
C TYR A 193 -7.54 -29.10 35.36
#